data_AF-A0A3C1D7H9-F1
#
_entry.id   AF-A0A3C1D7H9-F1
#
_cell.length_a   1.000
_cell.length_b   1.000
_cell.length_c   1.000
_cell.angle_alpha   90.00
_cell.angle_beta   90.00
_cell.angle_gamma   90.00
#
_symmetry.space_group_name_H-M   'P 1'
#
loop_
_entity.id
_entity.type
_entity.pdbx_description
1 polymer ?
#
loop_
_entity_poly.entity_id
_entity_poly.type
_entity_poly.pdbx_seq_one_letter_code
_entity_poly.pdbx_strand_id
1 'polypeptide(L)'
;VVAETAAAADAAARLVQVEYDILPAVFDPEEARTPGAPVLHPGRTPEDRVADASRNVVAQLHDGHGGDIDATLSASAVTVSGTWQTSRVTHAQLETHGAVGWLDEDGRLVIRSSTQVPFLTRDELAHVFDLPRENVRVFAARVGGGFGGKQEIFTEDLVALAVL
;
A
#
# COMPACT_ATOMS: atom_id res chain seq x y z
N VAL A 1 2.43 -19.17 7.75
CA VAL A 1 2.45 -20.42 8.54
C VAL A 1 3.42 -20.24 9.68
N VAL A 2 3.06 -20.62 10.90
CA VAL A 2 3.96 -20.57 12.07
C VAL A 2 4.58 -21.95 12.27
N ALA A 3 5.91 -22.00 12.45
CA ALA A 3 6.66 -23.23 12.69
C ALA A 3 7.95 -22.94 13.47
N GLU A 4 8.59 -23.98 14.00
CA GLU A 4 9.84 -23.86 14.77
C GLU A 4 11.05 -23.46 13.91
N THR A 5 10.99 -23.64 12.59
CA THR A 5 12.04 -23.23 11.66
C THR A 5 11.44 -22.62 10.39
N ALA A 6 12.18 -21.70 9.76
CA ALA A 6 11.78 -21.09 8.49
C ALA A 6 11.58 -22.15 7.39
N ALA A 7 12.45 -23.16 7.33
CA ALA A 7 12.33 -24.25 6.35
C ALA A 7 11.04 -25.06 6.54
N ALA A 8 10.63 -25.33 7.78
CA ALA A 8 9.36 -26.00 8.07
C ALA A 8 8.15 -25.11 7.71
N ALA A 9 8.20 -23.81 8.02
CA ALA A 9 7.15 -22.86 7.65
C ALA A 9 6.97 -22.78 6.12
N ASP A 10 8.08 -22.70 5.37
CA ASP A 10 8.07 -22.67 3.91
C ASP A 10 7.54 -23.98 3.29
N ALA A 11 7.94 -25.12 3.84
CA ALA A 11 7.44 -26.42 3.40
C ALA A 11 5.93 -26.56 3.65
N ALA A 12 5.47 -26.17 4.84
CA ALA A 12 4.06 -26.23 5.20
C ALA A 12 3.21 -25.21 4.42
N ALA A 13 3.73 -24.02 4.11
CA ALA A 13 3.03 -23.04 3.28
C ALA A 13 2.70 -23.58 1.88
N ARG A 14 3.58 -24.40 1.29
CA ARG A 14 3.33 -25.06 0.00
C ARG A 14 2.25 -26.15 0.03
N LEU A 15 1.83 -26.59 1.21
CA LEU A 15 0.76 -27.58 1.38
C LEU A 15 -0.62 -26.93 1.50
N VAL A 16 -0.68 -25.60 1.68
CA VAL A 16 -1.94 -24.87 1.75
C VAL A 16 -2.61 -24.90 0.37
N GLN A 17 -3.84 -25.41 0.33
CA GLN A 17 -4.68 -25.40 -0.87
C GLN A 17 -5.73 -24.31 -0.72
N VAL A 18 -5.86 -23.48 -1.75
CA VAL A 18 -6.88 -22.41 -1.82
C VAL A 18 -7.63 -22.56 -3.14
N GLU A 19 -8.95 -22.59 -3.05
CA GLU A 19 -9.83 -22.54 -4.21
C GLU A 19 -10.31 -21.09 -4.39
N TYR A 20 -10.12 -20.55 -5.59
CA TYR A 20 -10.49 -19.18 -5.93
C TYR A 20 -11.62 -19.19 -6.97
N ASP A 21 -12.60 -18.30 -6.79
CA ASP A 21 -13.46 -17.87 -7.90
C ASP A 21 -12.73 -16.78 -8.69
N ILE A 22 -12.32 -17.10 -9.93
CA ILE A 22 -11.50 -16.20 -10.74
C ILE A 22 -12.39 -15.17 -11.40
N LEU A 23 -12.29 -13.93 -10.92
CA LEU A 23 -13.02 -12.79 -11.46
C LEU A 23 -12.26 -12.13 -12.63
N PRO A 24 -12.96 -11.41 -13.53
CA PRO A 24 -12.33 -10.59 -14.55
C PRO A 24 -11.37 -9.55 -13.95
N ALA A 25 -10.19 -9.41 -14.54
CA ALA A 25 -9.15 -8.47 -14.10
C ALA A 25 -8.94 -7.35 -15.12
N VAL A 26 -8.53 -6.17 -14.63
CA VAL A 26 -8.13 -5.02 -15.45
C VAL A 26 -6.76 -4.53 -14.96
N PHE A 27 -5.82 -4.38 -15.88
CA PHE A 27 -4.42 -4.04 -15.55
C PHE A 27 -3.97 -2.69 -16.11
N ASP A 28 -4.78 -2.09 -16.99
CA ASP A 28 -4.56 -0.76 -17.54
C ASP A 28 -5.47 0.26 -16.85
N PRO A 29 -4.92 1.38 -16.34
CA PRO A 29 -5.70 2.36 -15.60
C PRO A 29 -6.70 3.14 -16.47
N GLU A 30 -6.46 3.29 -17.77
CA GLU A 30 -7.41 3.94 -18.67
C GLU A 30 -8.56 2.99 -19.01
N GLU A 31 -8.28 1.71 -19.29
CA GLU A 31 -9.30 0.68 -19.45
C GLU A 31 -10.18 0.56 -18.19
N ALA A 32 -9.57 0.58 -17.00
CA ALA A 32 -10.28 0.47 -15.72
C ALA A 32 -11.33 1.57 -15.48
N ARG A 33 -11.24 2.70 -16.20
CA ARG A 33 -12.16 3.83 -16.10
C ARG A 33 -13.28 3.78 -17.13
N THR A 34 -13.23 2.86 -18.09
CA THR A 34 -14.23 2.76 -19.15
C THR A 34 -15.52 2.08 -18.66
N PRO A 35 -16.69 2.42 -19.25
CA PRO A 35 -17.94 1.74 -18.93
C PRO A 35 -17.84 0.23 -19.17
N GLY A 36 -18.20 -0.57 -18.16
CA GLY A 36 -18.19 -2.03 -18.23
C GLY A 36 -16.89 -2.70 -17.77
N ALA A 37 -15.86 -1.93 -17.41
CA ALA A 37 -14.67 -2.48 -16.76
C ALA A 37 -15.02 -3.11 -15.39
N PRO A 38 -14.29 -4.15 -14.94
CA PRO A 38 -14.47 -4.73 -13.62
C PRO A 38 -14.27 -3.66 -12.52
N VAL A 39 -15.22 -3.56 -11.60
CA VAL A 39 -15.14 -2.62 -10.46
C VAL A 39 -14.46 -3.32 -9.28
N LEU A 40 -13.30 -2.83 -8.87
CA LEU A 40 -12.44 -3.46 -7.85
C LEU A 40 -12.99 -3.29 -6.42
N HIS A 41 -13.52 -2.11 -6.11
CA HIS A 41 -14.04 -1.77 -4.78
C HIS A 41 -15.46 -1.22 -4.87
N PRO A 42 -16.45 -2.08 -5.20
CA PRO A 42 -17.83 -1.64 -5.34
C PRO A 42 -18.37 -1.10 -4.01
N GLY A 43 -19.21 -0.08 -4.08
CA GLY A 43 -19.89 0.51 -2.91
C GLY A 43 -19.06 1.51 -2.09
N ARG A 44 -17.78 1.73 -2.43
CA ARG A 44 -16.98 2.78 -1.80
C ARG A 44 -17.44 4.18 -2.19
N THR A 45 -17.37 5.10 -1.24
CA THR A 45 -17.82 6.48 -1.42
C THR A 45 -16.69 7.48 -1.12
N PRO A 46 -16.91 8.79 -1.34
CA PRO A 46 -15.93 9.82 -0.96
C PRO A 46 -15.55 9.79 0.53
N GLU A 47 -16.44 9.34 1.41
CA GLU A 47 -16.15 9.13 2.84
C GLU A 47 -15.08 8.06 3.07
N ASP A 48 -15.02 7.04 2.20
CA ASP A 48 -13.93 6.03 2.16
C ASP A 48 -12.67 6.54 1.45
N ARG A 49 -12.62 7.83 1.10
CA ARG A 49 -11.55 8.44 0.31
C ARG A 49 -11.43 7.86 -1.11
N VAL A 50 -12.56 7.47 -1.70
CA VAL A 50 -12.66 7.03 -3.10
C VAL A 50 -13.52 8.03 -3.89
N ALA A 51 -12.91 8.68 -4.89
CA ALA A 51 -13.57 9.74 -5.66
C ALA A 51 -14.74 9.24 -6.53
N ASP A 52 -14.57 8.10 -7.22
CA ASP A 52 -15.59 7.50 -8.07
C ASP A 52 -15.30 6.00 -8.26
N ALA A 53 -15.89 5.19 -7.38
CA ALA A 53 -15.73 3.74 -7.39
C ALA A 53 -16.27 3.10 -8.68
N SER A 54 -17.29 3.68 -9.31
CA SER A 54 -17.91 3.13 -10.52
C SER A 54 -16.97 3.11 -11.73
N ARG A 55 -15.90 3.92 -11.67
CA ARG A 55 -14.86 4.00 -12.69
C ARG A 55 -13.46 3.71 -12.13
N ASN A 56 -13.36 3.02 -10.99
CA ASN A 56 -12.09 2.72 -10.33
C ASN A 56 -11.19 3.96 -10.08
N VAL A 57 -11.79 5.14 -9.86
CA VAL A 57 -11.05 6.39 -9.59
C VAL A 57 -10.95 6.61 -8.08
N VAL A 58 -9.75 6.39 -7.53
CA VAL A 58 -9.48 6.59 -6.10
C VAL A 58 -9.37 8.08 -5.75
N ALA A 59 -8.65 8.85 -6.57
CA ALA A 59 -8.43 10.27 -6.33
C ALA A 59 -8.54 11.09 -7.62
N GLN A 60 -8.97 12.33 -7.48
CA GLN A 60 -8.93 13.35 -8.53
C GLN A 60 -8.51 14.68 -7.91
N LEU A 61 -7.63 15.40 -8.59
CA LEU A 61 -7.20 16.74 -8.18
C LEU A 61 -7.55 17.69 -9.32
N HIS A 62 -8.45 18.62 -9.04
CA HIS A 62 -8.84 19.68 -9.96
C HIS A 62 -8.40 20.99 -9.32
N ASP A 63 -7.37 21.62 -9.88
CA ASP A 63 -6.93 22.93 -9.42
C ASP A 63 -7.22 23.99 -10.47
N GLY A 64 -7.99 25.00 -10.08
CA GLY A 64 -8.50 26.05 -10.96
C GLY A 64 -7.49 27.17 -11.18
N HIS A 65 -6.23 26.84 -11.46
CA HIS A 65 -5.18 27.81 -11.66
C HIS A 65 -5.03 28.19 -13.14
N GLY A 66 -4.90 29.49 -13.44
CA GLY A 66 -4.50 29.96 -14.77
C GLY A 66 -5.57 30.64 -15.64
N GLY A 67 -6.80 30.84 -15.15
CA GLY A 67 -7.83 31.57 -15.88
C GLY A 67 -8.32 30.84 -17.14
N ASP A 68 -8.50 31.55 -18.25
CA ASP A 68 -8.96 30.98 -19.52
C ASP A 68 -7.78 30.38 -20.31
N ILE A 69 -7.62 29.06 -20.17
CA ILE A 69 -6.57 28.29 -20.84
C ILE A 69 -6.73 28.34 -22.36
N ASP A 70 -7.96 28.26 -22.88
CA ASP A 70 -8.22 28.22 -24.33
C ASP A 70 -7.87 29.55 -25.00
N ALA A 71 -8.23 30.67 -24.36
CA ALA A 71 -7.82 32.01 -24.81
C ALA A 71 -6.29 32.17 -24.78
N THR A 72 -5.65 31.69 -23.71
CA THR A 72 -4.19 31.78 -23.55
C THR A 72 -3.44 30.95 -24.60
N LEU A 73 -3.89 29.72 -24.86
CA LEU A 73 -3.33 28.86 -25.90
C LEU A 73 -3.52 29.47 -27.30
N SER A 74 -4.68 30.07 -27.57
CA SER A 74 -4.98 30.72 -28.86
C SER A 74 -4.13 31.96 -29.11
N ALA A 75 -3.79 32.71 -28.06
CA ALA A 75 -2.95 33.90 -28.14
C ALA A 75 -1.43 33.60 -28.14
N SER A 76 -1.04 32.36 -27.88
CA SER A 76 0.37 31.97 -27.74
C SER A 76 1.09 31.91 -29.08
N ALA A 77 2.30 32.45 -29.15
CA ALA A 77 3.11 32.42 -30.37
C ALA A 77 3.55 31.00 -30.77
N VAL A 78 3.67 30.09 -29.80
CA VAL A 78 4.04 28.68 -29.99
C VAL A 78 3.26 27.83 -29.00
N THR A 79 2.73 26.70 -29.46
CA THR A 79 2.11 25.67 -28.62
C THR A 79 2.77 24.31 -28.88
N VAL A 80 2.90 23.51 -27.82
CA VAL A 80 3.44 22.15 -27.90
C VAL A 80 2.50 21.24 -27.13
N SER A 81 2.17 20.09 -27.72
CA SER A 81 1.37 19.05 -27.10
C SER A 81 2.05 17.68 -27.26
N GLY A 82 1.73 16.77 -26.36
CA GLY A 82 2.27 15.42 -26.38
C GLY A 82 1.61 14.53 -25.33
N THR A 83 1.92 13.24 -25.42
CA THR A 83 1.57 12.25 -24.41
C THR A 83 2.87 11.65 -23.91
N TRP A 84 3.02 11.59 -22.59
CA TRP A 84 4.20 11.05 -21.93
C TRP A 84 3.79 9.96 -20.96
N GLN A 85 4.61 8.91 -20.90
CA GLN A 85 4.41 7.79 -19.99
C GLN A 85 5.77 7.41 -19.40
N THR A 86 5.77 7.05 -18.12
CA THR A 86 6.92 6.49 -17.42
C THR A 86 6.71 5.00 -17.17
N SER A 87 7.81 4.27 -16.96
CA SER A 87 7.75 2.85 -16.62
C SER A 87 7.39 2.65 -15.15
N ARG A 88 6.88 1.46 -14.84
CA ARG A 88 6.81 0.97 -13.45
C ARG A 88 8.22 0.63 -12.99
N VAL A 89 8.68 1.27 -11.91
CA VAL A 89 10.00 1.07 -11.33
C VAL A 89 9.89 0.46 -9.94
N THR A 90 10.92 -0.29 -9.53
CA THR A 90 11.05 -0.80 -8.17
C THR A 90 12.16 -0.05 -7.45
N HIS A 91 11.99 0.13 -6.15
CA HIS A 91 12.91 0.85 -5.26
C HIS A 91 14.31 0.21 -5.16
N ALA A 92 14.41 -1.10 -5.40
CA ALA A 92 15.67 -1.86 -5.50
C ALA A 92 16.63 -1.70 -4.30
N GLN A 93 16.12 -1.49 -3.08
CA GLN A 93 16.92 -1.60 -1.85
C GLN A 93 17.53 -2.99 -1.71
N LEU A 94 18.77 -3.06 -1.21
CA LEU A 94 19.47 -4.33 -1.02
C LEU A 94 18.91 -5.14 0.16
N GLU A 95 18.46 -4.46 1.20
CA GLU A 95 17.76 -5.11 2.31
C GLU A 95 16.28 -5.27 1.99
N THR A 96 15.83 -6.52 1.94
CA THR A 96 14.42 -6.89 1.75
C THR A 96 13.53 -6.36 2.88
N HIS A 97 12.22 -6.30 2.65
CA HIS A 97 11.25 -6.08 3.72
C HIS A 97 11.33 -7.19 4.77
N GLY A 98 11.21 -6.82 6.04
CA GLY A 98 11.21 -7.78 7.13
C GLY A 98 10.98 -7.13 8.48
N ALA A 99 10.33 -7.88 9.36
CA ALA A 99 10.03 -7.50 10.72
C ALA A 99 10.21 -8.68 11.68
N VAL A 100 10.44 -8.38 12.96
CA VAL A 100 10.46 -9.34 14.06
C VAL A 100 9.59 -8.78 15.18
N GLY A 101 8.76 -9.63 15.78
CA GLY A 101 7.81 -9.23 16.81
C GLY A 101 7.86 -10.12 18.05
N TRP A 102 7.47 -9.55 19.19
CA TRP A 102 7.33 -10.25 20.47
C TRP A 102 6.45 -9.43 21.42
N LEU A 103 5.95 -10.07 22.49
CA LEU A 103 5.38 -9.37 23.64
C LEU A 103 6.50 -9.05 24.64
N ASP A 104 6.59 -7.82 25.13
CA ASP A 104 7.52 -7.47 26.22
C ASP A 104 6.97 -7.90 27.60
N GLU A 105 7.73 -7.63 28.66
CA GLU A 105 7.40 -8.04 30.04
C GLU A 105 6.06 -7.45 30.55
N ASP A 106 5.64 -6.31 29.99
CA ASP A 106 4.38 -5.64 30.32
C ASP A 106 3.23 -6.11 29.40
N GLY A 107 3.48 -7.09 28.52
CA GLY A 107 2.50 -7.60 27.57
C GLY A 107 2.27 -6.70 26.36
N ARG A 108 3.16 -5.73 26.10
CA ARG A 108 3.05 -4.84 24.95
C ARG A 108 3.55 -5.52 23.67
N LEU A 109 2.83 -5.36 22.56
CA LEU A 109 3.30 -5.79 21.25
C LEU A 109 4.49 -4.93 20.82
N VAL A 110 5.66 -5.54 20.63
CA VAL A 110 6.87 -4.90 20.13
C VAL A 110 7.21 -5.43 18.76
N ILE A 111 7.38 -4.54 17.78
CA ILE A 111 7.80 -4.85 16.42
C ILE A 111 9.10 -4.09 16.10
N ARG A 112 10.15 -4.84 15.77
CA ARG A 112 11.34 -4.30 15.10
C ARG A 112 11.18 -4.48 13.60
N SER A 113 11.07 -3.39 12.84
CA SER A 113 10.88 -3.45 11.38
C SER A 113 11.95 -2.70 10.62
N SER A 114 12.24 -3.17 9.40
CA SER A 114 12.88 -2.38 8.37
C SER A 114 11.86 -1.43 7.72
N THR A 115 11.64 -0.28 8.37
CA THR A 115 10.62 0.71 7.98
C THR A 115 11.18 2.14 7.98
N GLN A 116 10.64 3.00 7.11
CA GLN A 116 10.90 4.44 7.12
C GLN A 116 9.90 5.20 8.03
N VAL A 117 8.83 4.53 8.47
CA VAL A 117 7.67 5.17 9.12
C VAL A 117 7.21 4.41 10.36
N PRO A 118 8.08 4.18 11.37
CA PRO A 118 7.74 3.34 12.53
C PRO A 118 6.49 3.82 13.29
N PHE A 119 6.27 5.13 13.37
CA PHE A 119 5.09 5.66 14.06
C PHE A 119 3.78 5.44 13.30
N LEU A 120 3.80 5.59 11.96
CA LEU A 120 2.63 5.26 11.13
C LEU A 120 2.36 3.76 11.18
N THR A 121 3.41 2.94 11.11
CA THR A 121 3.28 1.48 11.24
C THR A 121 2.63 1.11 12.58
N ARG A 122 3.04 1.72 13.70
CA ARG A 122 2.40 1.50 15.00
C ARG A 122 0.91 1.86 14.97
N ASP A 123 0.59 3.01 14.40
CA ASP A 123 -0.79 3.53 14.38
C ASP A 123 -1.69 2.62 13.52
N GLU A 124 -1.19 2.12 12.39
CA GLU A 124 -1.89 1.15 11.54
C GLU A 124 -2.05 -0.22 12.24
N LEU A 125 -1.02 -0.73 12.91
CA LEU A 125 -1.14 -1.99 13.67
C LEU A 125 -2.16 -1.87 14.81
N ALA A 126 -2.13 -0.76 15.53
CA ALA A 126 -3.12 -0.50 16.58
C ALA A 126 -4.54 -0.47 16.01
N HIS A 127 -4.72 0.14 14.84
CA HIS A 127 -6.01 0.17 14.15
C HIS A 127 -6.48 -1.22 13.66
N VAL A 128 -5.62 -1.96 12.96
CA VAL A 128 -5.95 -3.27 12.36
C VAL A 128 -6.29 -4.32 13.42
N PHE A 129 -5.59 -4.32 14.55
CA PHE A 129 -5.77 -5.31 15.62
C PHE A 129 -6.62 -4.82 16.80
N ASP A 130 -7.24 -3.64 16.68
CA ASP A 130 -8.06 -3.02 17.73
C ASP A 130 -7.33 -2.93 19.09
N LEU A 131 -6.05 -2.51 19.05
CA LEU A 131 -5.20 -2.38 20.23
C LEU A 131 -5.09 -0.91 20.68
N PRO A 132 -5.04 -0.63 22.00
CA PRO A 132 -4.60 0.66 22.48
C PRO A 132 -3.22 0.99 21.91
N ARG A 133 -3.04 2.21 21.40
CA ARG A 133 -1.81 2.63 20.72
C ARG A 133 -0.58 2.52 21.62
N GLU A 134 -0.74 2.77 22.91
CA GLU A 134 0.28 2.61 23.96
C GLU A 134 0.73 1.15 24.15
N ASN A 135 -0.13 0.20 23.77
CA ASN A 135 0.14 -1.25 23.81
C ASN A 135 0.84 -1.75 22.53
N VAL A 136 1.26 -0.85 21.64
CA VAL A 136 2.05 -1.18 20.45
C VAL A 136 3.31 -0.32 20.40
N ARG A 137 4.47 -0.96 20.22
CA ARG A 137 5.75 -0.30 20.02
C ARG A 137 6.39 -0.79 18.73
N VAL A 138 6.54 0.12 17.76
CA VAL A 138 7.30 -0.16 16.55
C VAL A 138 8.60 0.66 16.57
N PHE A 139 9.72 0.04 16.20
CA PHE A 139 10.98 0.75 16.01
C PHE A 139 11.78 0.18 14.84
N ALA A 140 12.60 1.04 14.24
CA ALA A 140 13.55 0.68 13.20
C ALA A 140 14.98 0.78 13.74
N ALA A 141 15.84 -0.17 13.37
CA ALA A 141 17.27 -0.11 13.64
C ALA A 141 18.00 0.50 12.42
N ARG A 142 19.17 -0.03 12.04
CA ARG A 142 19.79 0.32 10.76
C ARG A 142 18.93 -0.25 9.63
N VAL A 143 18.56 0.58 8.66
CA VAL A 143 17.73 0.22 7.49
C VAL A 143 18.59 0.26 6.23
N GLY A 144 18.65 -0.85 5.49
CA GLY A 144 19.46 -1.05 4.29
C GLY A 144 18.81 -0.53 3.01
N GLY A 145 18.31 0.71 3.06
CA GLY A 145 17.63 1.39 1.95
C GLY A 145 16.11 1.25 1.98
N GLY A 146 15.43 2.25 1.40
CA GLY A 146 13.96 2.29 1.33
C GLY A 146 13.46 3.02 0.09
N PHE A 147 13.98 4.23 -0.18
CA PHE A 147 13.68 5.01 -1.39
C PHE A 147 12.18 5.29 -1.64
N GLY A 148 11.35 5.18 -0.59
CA GLY A 148 9.88 5.25 -0.68
C GLY A 148 9.22 3.89 -0.46
N GLY A 149 9.91 2.79 -0.74
CA GLY A 149 9.40 1.44 -0.68
C GLY A 149 9.18 0.87 0.72
N LYS A 150 9.50 1.63 1.78
CA LYS A 150 9.31 1.23 3.19
C LYS A 150 8.47 2.26 3.96
N GLN A 151 7.56 2.94 3.25
CA GLN A 151 6.64 3.96 3.82
C GLN A 151 5.23 3.42 4.12
N GLU A 152 5.01 2.12 3.97
CA GLU A 152 3.75 1.41 4.26
C GLU A 152 4.04 0.19 5.15
N ILE A 153 3.00 -0.46 5.66
CA ILE A 153 3.10 -1.76 6.33
C ILE A 153 3.18 -2.87 5.26
N PHE A 154 4.10 -3.83 5.44
CA PHE A 154 4.29 -4.93 4.47
C PHE A 154 4.37 -6.31 5.12
N THR A 155 4.99 -6.39 6.29
CA THR A 155 5.20 -7.67 7.00
C THR A 155 4.86 -7.57 8.48
N GLU A 156 4.72 -6.35 8.99
CA GLU A 156 4.54 -6.04 10.39
C GLU A 156 3.20 -6.54 10.92
N ASP A 157 2.16 -6.48 10.11
CA ASP A 157 0.81 -6.95 10.42
C ASP A 157 0.76 -8.48 10.52
N LEU A 158 1.38 -9.19 9.57
CA LEU A 158 1.47 -10.65 9.62
C LEU A 158 2.30 -11.13 10.81
N VAL A 159 3.39 -10.42 11.15
CA VAL A 159 4.19 -10.72 12.33
C VAL A 159 3.42 -10.42 13.61
N ALA A 160 2.69 -9.30 13.66
CA ALA A 160 1.83 -8.96 14.79
C ALA A 160 0.76 -10.04 15.02
N LEU A 161 0.08 -10.48 13.96
CA LEU A 161 -0.92 -11.56 14.02
C LEU A 161 -0.33 -12.88 14.54
N ALA A 162 0.94 -13.18 14.22
CA ALA A 162 1.59 -14.40 14.69
C ALA A 162 2.09 -14.31 16.15
N VAL A 163 2.25 -13.10 16.68
CA VAL A 163 2.70 -12.84 18.05
C VAL A 163 1.54 -12.80 19.04
N LEU A 164 0.39 -12.25 18.62
CA LEU A 164 -0.85 -12.15 19.39
C LEU A 164 -1.59 -13.50 19.45
#